data_AF-A0A8J4DQ47-F1
#
_entry.id   AF-A0A8J4DQ47-F1
#
_cell.length_a   1.000
_cell.length_b   1.000
_cell.length_c   1.000
_cell.angle_alpha   90.00
_cell.angle_beta   90.00
_cell.angle_gamma   90.00
#
_symmetry.space_group_name_H-M   'P 1'
#
loop_
_entity.id
_entity.type
_entity.pdbx_description
1 polymer ?
#
loop_
_entity_poly.entity_id
_entity_poly.type
_entity_poly.pdbx_seq_one_letter_code
_entity_poly.pdbx_strand_id
1 'polypeptide(L)'
;MTDPAAAPVDPIERANERLREAAKWFVGSAAAVGAALVAGSQFTTIGRLPLDWPTDVAHARLWIAIAGAAVALTAIVSAMWVAVRILVPVNVLLADLKDEWDDPRAPAARFFRRHPKYLQGFADPAELEAERDRLIGALGTAADRDAVLADIANLDLRVDAVEQMATHETLKARFARGIRQLAAAAAVTAVCVVGFTWAANPPAAAPAADLRGARLSGAVLRDADLRNARLDNADLSGADLTGADLTGASIAGVRWAGATCPDGVSADAAGGTCAGHRRPG
;
A
#
# COMPACT_ATOMS: atom_id res chain seq x y z
N MET A 1 25.57 -25.64 -28.69
CA MET A 1 24.25 -26.28 -28.83
C MET A 1 23.21 -25.23 -28.47
N THR A 2 22.87 -24.40 -29.43
CA THR A 2 21.92 -23.27 -29.30
C THR A 2 20.58 -23.74 -29.85
N ASP A 3 19.55 -23.68 -29.00
CA ASP A 3 18.20 -24.15 -29.31
C ASP A 3 17.57 -23.32 -30.45
N PRO A 4 17.21 -23.90 -31.60
CA PRO A 4 16.69 -23.17 -32.74
C PRO A 4 15.16 -23.24 -32.76
N ALA A 5 14.49 -22.40 -31.97
CA ALA A 5 13.12 -21.87 -32.20
C ALA A 5 12.47 -21.37 -30.90
N ALA A 6 13.03 -20.34 -30.26
CA ALA A 6 12.18 -19.51 -29.41
C ALA A 6 11.35 -18.61 -30.33
N ALA A 7 10.11 -19.02 -30.64
CA ALA A 7 9.16 -18.15 -31.32
C ALA A 7 9.10 -16.79 -30.60
N PRO A 8 8.98 -15.66 -31.32
CA PRO A 8 8.87 -14.36 -30.68
C PRO A 8 7.62 -14.36 -29.78
N VAL A 9 7.84 -14.48 -28.47
CA VAL A 9 6.76 -14.53 -27.49
C VAL A 9 5.96 -13.25 -27.62
N ASP A 10 4.67 -13.37 -27.94
CA ASP A 10 3.77 -12.23 -28.13
C ASP A 10 3.90 -11.27 -26.93
N PRO A 11 4.19 -9.97 -27.17
CA PRO A 11 4.23 -8.96 -26.12
C PRO A 11 2.98 -8.95 -25.23
N ILE A 12 1.81 -9.29 -25.78
CA ILE A 12 0.54 -9.37 -25.04
C ILE A 12 0.52 -10.59 -24.13
N GLU A 13 0.97 -11.75 -24.61
CA GLU A 13 1.10 -12.98 -23.80
C GLU A 13 2.03 -12.75 -22.60
N ARG A 14 3.19 -12.14 -22.83
CA ARG A 14 4.13 -11.74 -21.77
C ARG A 14 3.53 -10.72 -20.79
N ALA A 15 2.71 -9.79 -21.26
CA ALA A 15 2.01 -8.84 -20.40
C ALA A 15 0.94 -9.54 -19.54
N ASN A 16 0.19 -10.48 -20.13
CA ASN A 16 -0.82 -11.28 -19.44
C ASN A 16 -0.21 -12.19 -18.38
N GLU A 17 0.93 -12.83 -18.65
CA GLU A 17 1.65 -13.61 -17.63
C GLU A 17 2.11 -12.74 -16.46
N ARG A 18 2.68 -11.55 -16.73
CA ARG A 18 3.09 -10.61 -15.68
C ARG A 18 1.91 -10.15 -14.82
N LEU A 19 0.75 -9.94 -15.42
CA LEU A 19 -0.47 -9.59 -14.69
C LEU A 19 -0.99 -10.75 -13.85
N ARG A 20 -0.93 -11.98 -14.39
CA ARG A 20 -1.34 -13.19 -13.66
C ARG A 20 -0.42 -13.45 -12.47
N GLU A 21 0.88 -13.29 -12.66
CA GLU A 21 1.89 -13.31 -11.59
C GLU A 21 1.58 -12.25 -10.52
N ALA A 22 1.36 -10.99 -10.93
CA ALA A 22 1.00 -9.90 -10.02
C ALA A 22 -0.31 -10.20 -9.25
N ALA A 23 -1.33 -10.75 -9.92
CA ALA A 23 -2.59 -11.13 -9.30
C ALA A 23 -2.42 -12.24 -8.25
N LYS A 24 -1.58 -13.25 -8.51
CA LYS A 24 -1.24 -14.29 -7.51
C LYS A 24 -0.60 -13.68 -6.27
N TRP A 25 0.38 -12.78 -6.45
CA TRP A 25 1.00 -12.05 -5.34
C TRP A 25 0.00 -11.19 -4.58
N PHE A 26 -0.97 -10.59 -5.27
CA PHE A 26 -2.05 -9.83 -4.66
C PHE A 26 -2.98 -10.68 -3.79
N VAL A 27 -3.45 -11.81 -4.31
CA VAL A 27 -4.30 -12.75 -3.56
C VAL A 27 -3.53 -13.33 -2.37
N GLY A 28 -2.26 -13.70 -2.56
CA GLY A 28 -1.38 -14.12 -1.47
C GLY A 28 -1.16 -13.04 -0.41
N SER A 29 -1.00 -11.78 -0.82
CA SER A 29 -0.84 -10.65 0.10
C SER A 29 -2.12 -10.36 0.87
N ALA A 30 -3.29 -10.41 0.22
CA ALA A 30 -4.59 -10.25 0.88
C ALA A 30 -4.85 -11.39 1.88
N ALA A 31 -4.51 -12.62 1.54
CA ALA A 31 -4.57 -13.76 2.45
C ALA A 31 -3.59 -13.61 3.62
N ALA A 32 -2.38 -13.09 3.39
CA ALA A 32 -1.40 -12.80 4.43
C ALA A 32 -1.87 -11.64 5.35
N VAL A 33 -2.52 -10.60 4.81
CA VAL A 33 -3.14 -9.53 5.60
C VAL A 33 -4.27 -10.10 6.45
N GLY A 34 -5.14 -10.93 5.88
CA GLY A 34 -6.19 -11.63 6.61
C GLY A 34 -5.62 -12.52 7.71
N ALA A 35 -4.57 -13.27 7.42
CA ALA A 35 -3.87 -14.11 8.39
C ALA A 35 -3.17 -13.28 9.47
N ALA A 36 -2.59 -12.11 9.15
CA ALA A 36 -1.97 -11.20 10.11
C ALA A 36 -3.01 -10.50 11.01
N LEU A 37 -4.18 -10.16 10.45
CA LEU A 37 -5.33 -9.68 11.23
C LEU A 37 -5.84 -10.78 12.18
N VAL A 38 -5.93 -12.03 11.72
CA VAL A 38 -6.38 -13.17 12.54
C VAL A 38 -5.34 -13.59 13.57
N ALA A 39 -4.05 -13.59 13.21
CA ALA A 39 -2.93 -13.95 14.09
C ALA A 39 -2.55 -12.84 15.06
N GLY A 40 -2.90 -11.58 14.77
CA GLY A 40 -2.89 -10.45 15.69
C GLY A 40 -4.03 -10.57 16.71
N SER A 41 -3.97 -11.61 17.54
CA SER A 41 -4.97 -12.02 18.53
C SER A 41 -5.11 -11.05 19.73
N GLN A 42 -5.20 -9.75 19.48
CA GLN A 42 -5.67 -8.74 20.44
C GLN A 42 -7.21 -8.56 20.37
N PHE A 43 -7.87 -9.20 19.40
CA PHE A 43 -9.32 -9.06 19.21
C PHE A 43 -10.17 -9.74 20.30
N THR A 44 -9.61 -10.62 21.12
CA THR A 44 -10.33 -11.25 22.25
C THR A 44 -10.68 -10.26 23.36
N THR A 45 -10.04 -9.09 23.40
CA THR A 45 -10.33 -8.02 24.36
C THR A 45 -11.25 -6.93 23.81
N ILE A 46 -11.81 -7.07 22.59
CA ILE A 46 -12.85 -6.18 22.05
C ILE A 46 -14.19 -6.46 22.76
N GLY A 47 -14.23 -6.25 24.07
CA GLY A 47 -15.46 -6.25 24.85
C GLY A 47 -16.09 -4.86 24.91
N ARG A 48 -15.29 -3.79 24.79
CA ARG A 48 -15.73 -2.39 24.73
C ARG A 48 -14.65 -1.58 24.01
N LEU A 49 -14.86 -1.22 22.74
CA LEU A 49 -14.06 -0.17 22.10
C LEU A 49 -14.45 1.15 22.77
N PRO A 50 -13.56 1.82 23.54
CA PRO A 50 -13.83 3.20 23.93
C PRO A 50 -13.85 4.03 22.64
N LEU A 51 -15.03 4.57 22.31
CA LEU A 51 -15.24 5.43 21.14
C LEU A 51 -14.68 6.85 21.34
N ASP A 52 -14.03 7.09 22.47
CA ASP A 52 -13.48 8.37 22.85
C ASP A 52 -12.15 8.64 22.12
N TRP A 53 -11.83 9.93 21.97
CA TRP A 53 -10.56 10.36 21.39
C TRP A 53 -9.38 9.84 22.24
N PRO A 54 -8.27 9.38 21.64
CA PRO A 54 -7.15 8.80 22.39
C PRO A 54 -6.55 9.79 23.38
N THR A 55 -6.57 9.40 24.66
CA THR A 55 -5.98 10.16 25.77
C THR A 55 -4.67 9.56 26.28
N ASP A 56 -4.34 8.34 25.85
CA ASP A 56 -3.06 7.68 26.15
C ASP A 56 -2.46 6.98 24.92
N VAL A 57 -1.21 6.52 25.07
CA VAL A 57 -0.44 5.87 24.01
C VAL A 57 -1.06 4.53 23.57
N ALA A 58 -1.72 3.80 24.47
CA ALA A 58 -2.32 2.51 24.17
C ALA A 58 -3.57 2.67 23.28
N HIS A 59 -4.45 3.60 23.63
CA HIS A 59 -5.61 3.98 22.83
C HIS A 59 -5.20 4.57 21.48
N ALA A 60 -4.17 5.42 21.45
CA ALA A 60 -3.65 5.96 20.19
C ALA A 60 -3.16 4.86 19.23
N ARG A 61 -2.47 3.84 19.74
CA ARG A 61 -2.02 2.68 18.94
C ARG A 61 -3.18 1.85 18.40
N LEU A 62 -4.21 1.63 19.20
CA LEU A 62 -5.41 0.92 18.77
C LEU A 62 -6.10 1.66 17.59
N TRP A 63 -6.23 2.97 17.69
CA TRP A 63 -6.79 3.80 16.60
C TRP A 63 -5.93 3.74 15.33
N ILE A 64 -4.60 3.80 15.45
CA ILE A 64 -3.68 3.64 14.31
C ILE A 64 -3.84 2.25 13.67
N ALA A 65 -3.95 1.19 14.47
CA ALA A 65 -4.15 -0.16 13.98
C ALA A 65 -5.49 -0.29 13.22
N ILE A 66 -6.58 0.22 13.78
CA ILE A 66 -7.92 0.21 13.14
C ILE A 66 -7.89 0.99 11.82
N ALA A 67 -7.31 2.20 11.82
CA ALA A 67 -7.19 3.01 10.62
C ALA A 67 -6.34 2.32 9.54
N GLY A 68 -5.20 1.73 9.93
CA GLY A 68 -4.34 0.97 9.02
C GLY A 68 -5.06 -0.23 8.40
N ALA A 69 -5.80 -1.00 9.20
CA ALA A 69 -6.59 -2.12 8.71
C ALA A 69 -7.70 -1.69 7.73
N ALA A 70 -8.42 -0.62 8.04
CA ALA A 70 -9.48 -0.09 7.17
C ALA A 70 -8.94 0.39 5.80
N VAL A 71 -7.80 1.11 5.81
CA VAL A 71 -7.14 1.57 4.59
C VAL A 71 -6.63 0.39 3.75
N ALA A 72 -6.02 -0.62 4.38
CA ALA A 72 -5.58 -1.84 3.71
C ALA A 72 -6.74 -2.58 3.01
N LEU A 73 -7.88 -2.74 3.70
CA LEU A 73 -9.07 -3.38 3.12
C LEU A 73 -9.60 -2.61 1.91
N THR A 74 -9.65 -1.29 2.00
CA THR A 74 -10.11 -0.43 0.90
C THR A 74 -9.16 -0.52 -0.30
N ALA A 75 -7.85 -0.57 -0.06
CA ALA A 75 -6.85 -0.77 -1.10
C ALA A 75 -7.02 -2.12 -1.81
N ILE A 76 -7.30 -3.21 -1.06
CA ILE A 76 -7.56 -4.54 -1.62
C ILE A 76 -8.83 -4.54 -2.49
N VAL A 77 -9.94 -3.98 -1.99
CA VAL A 77 -11.20 -3.89 -2.75
C VAL A 77 -11.00 -3.08 -4.04
N SER A 78 -10.29 -1.96 -3.95
CA SER A 78 -9.95 -1.14 -5.11
C SER A 78 -9.10 -1.91 -6.12
N ALA A 79 -8.08 -2.66 -5.67
CA ALA A 79 -7.25 -3.50 -6.53
C ALA A 79 -8.07 -4.58 -7.25
N MET A 80 -8.99 -5.23 -6.53
CA MET A 80 -9.88 -6.25 -7.13
C MET A 80 -10.80 -5.64 -8.19
N TRP A 81 -11.38 -4.47 -7.92
CA TRP A 81 -12.21 -3.77 -8.90
C TRP A 81 -11.43 -3.36 -10.15
N VAL A 82 -10.19 -2.89 -9.99
CA VAL A 82 -9.29 -2.58 -11.12
C VAL A 82 -8.94 -3.84 -11.91
N ALA A 83 -8.65 -4.95 -11.25
CA ALA A 83 -8.35 -6.22 -11.92
C ALA A 83 -9.53 -6.72 -12.76
N VAL A 84 -10.76 -6.65 -12.23
CA VAL A 84 -11.99 -6.97 -12.98
C VAL A 84 -12.11 -6.06 -14.20
N ARG A 85 -11.93 -4.75 -14.02
CA ARG A 85 -12.04 -3.79 -15.13
C ARG A 85 -11.00 -4.03 -16.24
N ILE A 86 -9.83 -4.57 -15.91
CA ILE A 86 -8.81 -4.95 -16.88
C ILE A 86 -9.20 -6.21 -17.66
N LEU A 87 -9.81 -7.19 -17.01
CA LEU A 87 -10.21 -8.46 -17.61
C LEU A 87 -11.45 -8.34 -18.50
N VAL A 88 -12.27 -7.30 -18.31
CA VAL A 88 -13.45 -7.07 -19.14
C VAL A 88 -13.01 -6.62 -20.54
N PRO A 89 -13.45 -7.32 -21.61
CA PRO A 89 -13.12 -6.94 -22.97
C PRO A 89 -13.66 -5.55 -23.29
N VAL A 90 -12.97 -4.85 -24.17
CA VAL A 90 -13.30 -3.49 -24.61
C VAL A 90 -13.41 -3.54 -26.11
N ASN A 91 -14.50 -3.01 -26.64
CA ASN A 91 -14.63 -2.69 -28.05
C ASN A 91 -14.88 -1.18 -28.12
N VAL A 92 -14.15 -0.50 -28.99
CA VAL A 92 -14.34 0.92 -29.28
C VAL A 92 -14.89 1.02 -30.69
N LEU A 93 -16.13 1.47 -30.80
CA LEU A 93 -16.78 1.70 -32.08
C LEU A 93 -16.37 3.07 -32.63
N LEU A 94 -16.57 3.27 -33.94
CA LEU A 94 -16.31 4.54 -34.61
C LEU A 94 -17.15 5.67 -33.98
N ALA A 95 -18.39 5.36 -33.58
CA ALA A 95 -19.27 6.29 -32.89
C ALA A 95 -18.69 6.74 -31.52
N ASP A 96 -18.19 5.79 -30.72
CA ASP A 96 -17.55 6.10 -29.43
C ASP A 96 -16.30 6.98 -29.63
N LEU A 97 -15.50 6.66 -30.67
CA LEU A 97 -14.29 7.40 -31.00
C LEU A 97 -14.61 8.83 -31.46
N LYS A 98 -15.69 9.02 -32.20
CA LYS A 98 -16.21 10.33 -32.62
C LYS A 98 -16.66 11.14 -31.41
N ASP A 99 -17.48 10.55 -30.54
CA ASP A 99 -18.01 11.24 -29.36
C ASP A 99 -16.89 11.68 -28.40
N GLU A 100 -15.84 10.85 -28.26
CA GLU A 100 -14.67 11.14 -27.44
C GLU A 100 -13.56 11.91 -28.17
N TRP A 101 -13.76 12.31 -29.43
CA TRP A 101 -12.69 12.82 -30.30
C TRP A 101 -11.96 14.02 -29.70
N ASP A 102 -12.73 14.94 -29.12
CA ASP A 102 -12.19 16.16 -28.51
C ASP A 102 -11.71 15.96 -27.07
N ASP A 103 -12.06 14.84 -26.41
CA ASP A 103 -11.60 14.58 -25.04
C ASP A 103 -10.06 14.40 -25.03
N PRO A 104 -9.30 15.25 -24.33
CA PRO A 104 -7.85 15.08 -24.21
C PRO A 104 -7.49 13.83 -23.43
N ARG A 105 -8.39 13.26 -22.64
CA ARG A 105 -8.19 12.07 -21.80
C ARG A 105 -8.49 10.76 -22.53
N ALA A 106 -9.24 10.79 -23.63
CA ALA A 106 -9.55 9.64 -24.45
C ALA A 106 -8.29 9.07 -25.14
N PRO A 107 -7.87 7.83 -24.82
CA PRO A 107 -6.62 7.27 -25.32
C PRO A 107 -6.57 7.13 -26.84
N ALA A 108 -7.65 6.59 -27.42
CA ALA A 108 -7.75 6.37 -28.86
C ALA A 108 -7.76 7.70 -29.63
N ALA A 109 -8.62 8.66 -29.25
CA ALA A 109 -8.66 9.99 -29.87
C ALA A 109 -7.31 10.72 -29.80
N ARG A 110 -6.60 10.62 -28.66
CA ARG A 110 -5.24 11.17 -28.52
C ARG A 110 -4.23 10.48 -29.44
N PHE A 111 -4.34 9.17 -29.62
CA PHE A 111 -3.47 8.42 -30.52
C PHE A 111 -3.65 8.84 -31.98
N PHE A 112 -4.88 8.87 -32.47
CA PHE A 112 -5.18 9.21 -33.87
C PHE A 112 -4.86 10.68 -34.18
N ARG A 113 -5.14 11.63 -33.27
CA ARG A 113 -4.72 13.03 -33.46
C ARG A 113 -3.21 13.19 -33.61
N ARG A 114 -2.41 12.33 -32.96
CA ARG A 114 -0.94 12.33 -33.12
C ARG A 114 -0.47 11.55 -34.33
N HIS A 115 -1.29 10.64 -34.85
CA HIS A 115 -0.94 9.75 -35.95
C HIS A 115 -2.09 9.68 -36.96
N PRO A 116 -2.41 10.79 -37.64
CA PRO A 116 -3.58 10.88 -38.53
C PRO A 116 -3.55 9.87 -39.68
N LYS A 117 -2.35 9.42 -40.08
CA LYS A 117 -2.16 8.36 -41.09
C LYS A 117 -2.93 7.06 -40.79
N TYR A 118 -3.22 6.76 -39.51
CA TYR A 118 -3.96 5.55 -39.13
C TYR A 118 -5.48 5.70 -39.26
N LEU A 119 -5.99 6.90 -39.55
CA LEU A 119 -7.38 7.12 -39.98
C LEU A 119 -7.59 6.83 -41.47
N GLN A 120 -6.69 6.07 -42.10
CA GLN A 120 -6.86 5.58 -43.48
C GLN A 120 -7.07 6.70 -44.52
N GLY A 121 -6.54 7.91 -44.30
CA GLY A 121 -6.68 9.04 -45.22
C GLY A 121 -7.79 10.04 -44.88
N PHE A 122 -8.52 9.82 -43.79
CA PHE A 122 -9.47 10.78 -43.23
C PHE A 122 -8.83 11.63 -42.13
N ALA A 123 -9.31 12.86 -41.93
CA ALA A 123 -8.80 13.76 -40.91
C ALA A 123 -9.32 13.43 -39.50
N ASP A 124 -10.58 12.98 -39.41
CA ASP A 124 -11.24 12.62 -38.16
C ASP A 124 -12.29 11.50 -38.38
N PRO A 125 -12.87 10.93 -37.30
CA PRO A 125 -13.88 9.89 -37.38
C PRO A 125 -15.20 10.35 -38.01
N ALA A 126 -15.52 11.65 -37.95
CA ALA A 126 -16.75 12.18 -38.51
C ALA A 126 -16.70 12.19 -40.04
N GLU A 127 -15.53 12.39 -40.65
CA GLU A 127 -15.36 12.23 -42.09
C GLU A 127 -15.56 10.77 -42.55
N LEU A 128 -15.12 9.78 -41.77
CA LEU A 128 -15.40 8.37 -42.08
C LEU A 128 -16.90 8.07 -42.09
N GLU A 129 -17.62 8.58 -41.09
CA GLU A 129 -19.07 8.39 -40.99
C GLU A 129 -19.81 9.12 -42.11
N ALA A 130 -19.39 10.35 -42.43
CA ALA A 130 -19.95 11.12 -43.53
C ALA A 130 -19.74 10.44 -44.89
N GLU A 131 -18.58 9.81 -45.11
CA GLU A 131 -18.32 9.06 -46.35
C GLU A 131 -19.18 7.79 -46.43
N ARG A 132 -19.39 7.10 -45.30
CA ARG A 132 -20.30 5.95 -45.24
C ARG A 132 -21.73 6.38 -45.60
N ASP A 133 -22.22 7.46 -45.01
CA ASP A 133 -23.56 7.98 -45.27
C ASP A 133 -23.71 8.45 -46.73
N ARG A 134 -22.66 9.04 -47.31
CA ARG A 134 -22.59 9.42 -48.73
C ARG A 134 -22.75 8.22 -49.64
N LEU A 135 -22.00 7.13 -49.42
CA LEU A 135 -22.07 5.92 -50.23
C LEU A 135 -23.43 5.21 -50.09
N ILE A 136 -23.97 5.14 -48.87
CA ILE A 136 -25.31 4.58 -48.62
C ILE A 136 -26.38 5.40 -49.36
N GLY A 137 -26.31 6.73 -49.33
CA GLY A 137 -27.22 7.60 -50.07
C GLY A 137 -27.11 7.39 -51.59
N ALA A 138 -25.91 7.17 -52.11
CA ALA A 138 -25.66 6.91 -53.53
C ALA A 138 -26.28 5.59 -54.02
N LEU A 139 -26.45 4.57 -53.16
CA LEU A 139 -27.10 3.32 -53.54
C LEU A 139 -28.51 3.51 -54.09
N GLY A 140 -29.22 4.56 -53.66
CA GLY A 140 -30.58 4.86 -54.13
C GLY A 140 -30.64 5.37 -55.57
N THR A 141 -29.56 5.97 -56.07
CA THR A 141 -29.53 6.71 -57.35
C THR A 141 -28.47 6.20 -58.33
N ALA A 142 -27.59 5.30 -57.90
CA ALA A 142 -26.48 4.80 -58.71
C ALA A 142 -26.92 3.94 -59.89
N ALA A 143 -26.37 4.24 -61.07
CA ALA A 143 -26.54 3.42 -62.28
C ALA A 143 -25.80 2.08 -62.19
N ASP A 144 -24.65 2.05 -61.50
CA ASP A 144 -23.86 0.86 -61.21
C ASP A 144 -23.85 0.63 -59.68
N ARG A 145 -24.76 -0.22 -59.21
CA ARG A 145 -24.91 -0.50 -57.78
C ARG A 145 -23.81 -1.41 -57.25
N ASP A 146 -23.26 -2.27 -58.10
CA ASP A 146 -22.23 -3.23 -57.69
C ASP A 146 -20.91 -2.50 -57.40
N ALA A 147 -20.58 -1.47 -58.18
CA ALA A 147 -19.45 -0.59 -57.90
C ALA A 147 -19.61 0.12 -56.54
N VAL A 148 -20.78 0.69 -56.25
CA VAL A 148 -21.04 1.38 -54.96
C VAL A 148 -20.98 0.40 -53.79
N LEU A 149 -21.49 -0.83 -53.95
CA LEU A 149 -21.38 -1.87 -52.92
C LEU A 149 -19.93 -2.29 -52.67
N ALA A 150 -19.09 -2.34 -53.72
CA ALA A 150 -17.66 -2.61 -53.56
C ALA A 150 -16.94 -1.48 -52.80
N ASP A 151 -17.29 -0.22 -53.06
CA ASP A 151 -16.76 0.93 -52.32
C ASP A 151 -17.19 0.92 -50.85
N ILE A 152 -18.45 0.57 -50.55
CA ILE A 152 -18.95 0.40 -49.18
C ILE A 152 -18.17 -0.70 -48.46
N ALA A 153 -18.00 -1.87 -49.09
CA ALA A 153 -17.25 -2.97 -48.50
C ALA A 153 -15.79 -2.59 -48.20
N ASN A 154 -15.16 -1.82 -49.10
CA ASN A 154 -13.81 -1.30 -48.87
C ASN A 154 -13.77 -0.28 -47.72
N LEU A 155 -14.79 0.57 -47.59
CA LEU A 155 -14.89 1.50 -46.46
C LEU A 155 -15.12 0.77 -45.13
N ASP A 156 -15.97 -0.26 -45.11
CA ASP A 156 -16.22 -1.07 -43.91
C ASP A 156 -14.94 -1.74 -43.40
N LEU A 157 -14.10 -2.25 -44.30
CA LEU A 157 -12.78 -2.79 -43.94
C LEU A 157 -11.87 -1.72 -43.32
N ARG A 158 -11.92 -0.48 -43.82
CA ARG A 158 -11.14 0.65 -43.26
C ARG A 158 -11.66 1.04 -41.88
N VAL A 159 -12.99 1.07 -41.69
CA VAL A 159 -13.63 1.35 -40.39
C VAL A 159 -13.26 0.28 -39.38
N ASP A 160 -13.39 -1.01 -39.72
CA ASP A 160 -13.02 -2.12 -38.82
C ASP A 160 -11.53 -2.02 -38.41
N ALA A 161 -10.64 -1.70 -39.35
CA ALA A 161 -9.23 -1.48 -39.02
C ALA A 161 -9.01 -0.31 -38.03
N VAL A 162 -9.76 0.80 -38.16
CA VAL A 162 -9.70 1.94 -37.24
C VAL A 162 -10.26 1.55 -35.87
N GLU A 163 -11.39 0.85 -35.80
CA GLU A 163 -12.03 0.38 -34.56
C GLU A 163 -11.14 -0.62 -33.80
N GLN A 164 -10.50 -1.56 -34.52
CA GLN A 164 -9.54 -2.49 -33.92
C GLN A 164 -8.32 -1.76 -33.34
N MET A 165 -7.78 -0.75 -34.05
CA MET A 165 -6.69 0.07 -33.53
C MET A 165 -7.12 0.91 -32.32
N ALA A 166 -8.31 1.53 -32.38
CA ALA A 166 -8.88 2.31 -31.27
C ALA A 166 -9.05 1.45 -30.02
N THR A 167 -9.57 0.23 -30.21
CA THR A 167 -9.72 -0.78 -29.18
C THR A 167 -8.39 -1.16 -28.56
N HIS A 168 -7.40 -1.48 -29.40
CA HIS A 168 -6.06 -1.88 -28.96
C HIS A 168 -5.36 -0.78 -28.14
N GLU A 169 -5.42 0.48 -28.59
CA GLU A 169 -4.82 1.61 -27.88
C GLU A 169 -5.53 1.93 -26.55
N THR A 170 -6.86 1.81 -26.53
CA THR A 170 -7.64 1.96 -25.31
C THR A 170 -7.31 0.88 -24.30
N LEU A 171 -7.15 -0.36 -24.77
CA LEU A 171 -6.77 -1.51 -23.96
C LEU A 171 -5.37 -1.33 -23.35
N LYS A 172 -4.37 -0.94 -24.15
CA LYS A 172 -3.01 -0.60 -23.65
C LYS A 172 -3.04 0.45 -22.55
N ALA A 173 -3.80 1.53 -22.77
CA ALA A 173 -3.90 2.62 -21.80
C ALA A 173 -4.64 2.20 -20.51
N ARG A 174 -5.61 1.28 -20.60
CA ARG A 174 -6.26 0.67 -19.44
C ARG A 174 -5.29 -0.21 -18.67
N PHE A 175 -4.54 -1.09 -19.34
CA PHE A 175 -3.51 -1.92 -18.70
C PHE A 175 -2.44 -1.09 -17.99
N ALA A 176 -1.87 -0.08 -18.66
CA ALA A 176 -0.81 0.74 -18.08
C ALA A 176 -1.29 1.57 -16.87
N ARG A 177 -2.54 2.03 -16.86
CA ARG A 177 -3.13 2.68 -15.68
C ARG A 177 -3.45 1.68 -14.59
N GLY A 178 -4.04 0.54 -14.95
CA GLY A 178 -4.40 -0.52 -14.04
C GLY A 178 -3.19 -1.10 -13.29
N ILE A 179 -2.10 -1.39 -13.98
CA ILE A 179 -0.85 -1.86 -13.36
C ILE A 179 -0.32 -0.86 -12.33
N ARG A 180 -0.34 0.45 -12.64
CA ARG A 180 0.09 1.49 -11.70
C ARG A 180 -0.81 1.57 -10.46
N GLN A 181 -2.12 1.48 -10.66
CA GLN A 181 -3.09 1.46 -9.54
C GLN A 181 -2.92 0.22 -8.67
N LEU A 182 -2.73 -0.95 -9.28
CA LEU A 182 -2.40 -2.17 -8.57
C LEU A 182 -1.09 -1.99 -7.79
N ALA A 183 0.02 -1.58 -8.42
CA ALA A 183 1.27 -1.36 -7.70
C ALA A 183 1.12 -0.39 -6.50
N ALA A 184 0.36 0.69 -6.65
CA ALA A 184 0.07 1.62 -5.56
C ALA A 184 -0.75 0.96 -4.44
N ALA A 185 -1.80 0.20 -4.77
CA ALA A 185 -2.62 -0.51 -3.78
C ALA A 185 -1.81 -1.55 -2.99
N ALA A 186 -0.89 -2.27 -3.65
CA ALA A 186 0.03 -3.20 -2.97
C ALA A 186 0.95 -2.46 -2.00
N ALA A 187 1.54 -1.34 -2.43
CA ALA A 187 2.43 -0.55 -1.58
C ALA A 187 1.69 0.02 -0.35
N VAL A 188 0.49 0.57 -0.54
CA VAL A 188 -0.36 1.05 0.57
C VAL A 188 -0.68 -0.07 1.53
N THR A 189 -1.10 -1.23 1.01
CA THR A 189 -1.40 -2.40 1.84
C THR A 189 -0.18 -2.84 2.66
N ALA A 190 1.00 -2.92 2.05
CA ALA A 190 2.24 -3.30 2.74
C ALA A 190 2.59 -2.31 3.86
N VAL A 191 2.52 -1.00 3.60
CA VAL A 191 2.77 0.04 4.60
C VAL A 191 1.77 -0.06 5.75
N CYS A 192 0.48 -0.25 5.45
CA CYS A 192 -0.55 -0.41 6.46
C CYS A 192 -0.35 -1.68 7.31
N VAL A 193 0.10 -2.79 6.72
CA VAL A 193 0.41 -4.03 7.45
C VAL A 193 1.60 -3.82 8.38
N VAL A 194 2.68 -3.17 7.91
CA VAL A 194 3.83 -2.86 8.77
C VAL A 194 3.42 -1.93 9.91
N GLY A 195 2.64 -0.88 9.63
CA GLY A 195 2.13 0.02 10.66
C GLY A 195 1.21 -0.68 11.67
N PHE A 196 0.32 -1.55 11.18
CA PHE A 196 -0.58 -2.36 12.01
C PHE A 196 0.21 -3.31 12.91
N THR A 197 1.14 -4.08 12.36
CA THR A 197 1.94 -5.05 13.12
C THR A 197 2.78 -4.37 14.20
N TRP A 198 3.38 -3.22 13.90
CA TRP A 198 4.09 -2.41 14.90
C TRP A 198 3.17 -1.88 15.99
N ALA A 199 1.99 -1.36 15.63
CA ALA A 199 1.04 -0.82 16.60
C ALA A 199 0.41 -1.90 17.49
N ALA A 200 0.08 -3.06 16.90
CA ALA A 200 -0.52 -4.20 17.58
C ALA A 200 0.49 -5.02 18.40
N ASN A 201 1.77 -5.02 18.00
CA ASN A 201 2.85 -5.70 18.69
C ASN A 201 4.10 -4.81 18.70
N PRO A 202 4.18 -3.83 19.62
CA PRO A 202 5.35 -2.97 19.70
C PRO A 202 6.59 -3.81 20.00
N PRO A 203 7.78 -3.41 19.51
CA PRO A 203 9.01 -4.06 19.94
C PRO A 203 9.04 -4.05 21.46
N ALA A 204 9.36 -5.21 22.05
CA ALA A 204 9.53 -5.31 23.49
C ALA A 204 10.45 -4.16 23.94
N ALA A 205 10.04 -3.44 25.00
CA ALA A 205 10.97 -2.51 25.66
C ALA A 205 12.28 -3.27 25.88
N ALA A 206 13.42 -2.61 25.60
CA ALA A 206 14.73 -3.23 25.79
C ALA A 206 14.72 -4.02 27.10
N PRO A 207 15.13 -5.30 27.10
CA PRO A 207 14.98 -6.14 28.28
C PRO A 207 15.59 -5.38 29.45
N ALA A 208 14.78 -5.20 30.49
CA ALA A 208 15.19 -4.59 31.74
C ALA A 208 16.61 -5.05 32.09
N ALA A 209 17.53 -4.12 32.31
CA ALA A 209 18.90 -4.49 32.69
C ALA A 209 18.82 -5.41 33.91
N ASP A 210 19.25 -6.65 33.74
CA ASP A 210 19.30 -7.62 34.83
C ASP A 210 20.61 -7.40 35.59
N LEU A 211 20.49 -6.62 36.66
CA LEU A 211 21.57 -6.22 37.54
C LEU A 211 21.40 -6.86 38.93
N ARG A 212 20.66 -7.97 39.01
CA ARG A 212 20.44 -8.66 40.29
C ARG A 212 21.77 -9.12 40.87
N GLY A 213 22.05 -8.75 42.11
CA GLY A 213 23.32 -9.06 42.78
C GLY A 213 24.54 -8.32 42.23
N ALA A 214 24.37 -7.36 41.31
CA ALA A 214 25.48 -6.60 40.74
C ALA A 214 26.25 -5.83 41.84
N ARG A 215 27.58 -5.74 41.71
CA ARG A 215 28.43 -4.93 42.59
C ARG A 215 28.66 -3.57 41.95
N LEU A 216 27.86 -2.60 42.34
CA LEU A 216 27.84 -1.22 41.83
C LEU A 216 28.22 -0.21 42.93
N SER A 217 28.96 -0.66 43.95
CA SER A 217 29.39 0.19 45.05
C SER A 217 30.27 1.34 44.53
N GLY A 218 29.94 2.57 44.88
CA GLY A 218 30.65 3.77 44.42
C GLY A 218 30.44 4.11 42.93
N ALA A 219 29.53 3.43 42.24
CA ALA A 219 29.27 3.70 40.82
C ALA A 219 28.68 5.11 40.62
N VAL A 220 29.11 5.78 39.54
CA VAL A 220 28.51 7.03 39.09
C VAL A 220 27.41 6.68 38.09
N LEU A 221 26.15 6.79 38.52
CA LEU A 221 24.93 6.45 37.76
C LEU A 221 24.05 7.70 37.55
N ARG A 222 24.67 8.87 37.50
CA ARG A 222 23.97 10.14 37.26
C ARG A 222 23.19 10.11 35.96
N ASP A 223 21.93 10.52 36.02
CA ASP A 223 21.00 10.56 34.87
C ASP A 223 20.86 9.23 34.12
N ALA A 224 21.18 8.10 34.76
CA ALA A 224 21.07 6.78 34.14
C ALA A 224 19.61 6.35 33.92
N ASP A 225 19.31 5.80 32.76
CA ASP A 225 18.02 5.14 32.49
C ASP A 225 18.03 3.72 33.07
N LEU A 226 17.43 3.57 34.25
CA LEU A 226 17.27 2.30 34.97
C LEU A 226 15.80 1.87 35.02
N ARG A 227 14.97 2.36 34.09
CA ARG A 227 13.55 2.02 34.04
C ARG A 227 13.36 0.52 33.90
N ASN A 228 12.48 -0.03 34.73
CA ASN A 228 12.18 -1.46 34.81
C ASN A 228 13.37 -2.38 35.15
N ALA A 229 14.57 -1.85 35.44
CA ALA A 229 15.75 -2.65 35.73
C ALA A 229 15.52 -3.59 36.94
N ARG A 230 16.16 -4.77 36.91
CA ARG A 230 16.11 -5.71 38.04
C ARG A 230 17.38 -5.51 38.86
N LEU A 231 17.27 -4.78 39.96
CA LEU A 231 18.37 -4.49 40.89
C LEU A 231 18.32 -5.38 42.13
N ASP A 232 17.49 -6.44 42.17
CA ASP A 232 17.30 -7.23 43.39
C ASP A 232 18.64 -7.76 43.94
N ASN A 233 18.91 -7.49 45.23
CA ASN A 233 20.16 -7.81 45.92
C ASN A 233 21.44 -7.12 45.38
N ALA A 234 21.31 -6.12 44.50
CA ALA A 234 22.45 -5.34 44.04
C ALA A 234 23.09 -4.53 45.18
N ASP A 235 24.39 -4.31 45.08
CA ASP A 235 25.16 -3.46 45.97
C ASP A 235 25.35 -2.08 45.33
N LEU A 236 24.59 -1.09 45.79
CA LEU A 236 24.68 0.30 45.35
C LEU A 236 25.30 1.18 46.44
N SER A 237 26.03 0.60 47.40
CA SER A 237 26.62 1.37 48.49
C SER A 237 27.56 2.46 47.98
N GLY A 238 27.34 3.72 48.36
CA GLY A 238 28.11 4.86 47.90
C GLY A 238 27.89 5.28 46.44
N ALA A 239 26.93 4.68 45.73
CA ALA A 239 26.65 5.03 44.33
C ALA A 239 25.94 6.40 44.22
N ASP A 240 26.26 7.16 43.18
CA ASP A 240 25.59 8.42 42.87
C ASP A 240 24.51 8.20 41.79
N LEU A 241 23.23 8.17 42.19
CA LEU A 241 22.08 8.01 41.29
C LEU A 241 21.40 9.36 40.99
N THR A 242 22.05 10.50 41.23
CA THR A 242 21.43 11.81 41.03
C THR A 242 20.84 11.92 39.61
N GLY A 243 19.52 12.12 39.51
CA GLY A 243 18.81 12.21 38.24
C GLY A 243 18.45 10.88 37.55
N ALA A 244 18.87 9.72 38.08
CA ALA A 244 18.55 8.41 37.49
C ALA A 244 17.05 8.10 37.51
N ASP A 245 16.55 7.43 36.47
CA ASP A 245 15.15 7.01 36.40
C ASP A 245 14.99 5.56 36.88
N LEU A 246 14.40 5.38 38.07
CA LEU A 246 14.09 4.08 38.69
C LEU A 246 12.61 3.68 38.54
N THR A 247 11.88 4.27 37.58
CA THR A 247 10.46 3.96 37.35
C THR A 247 10.30 2.49 36.98
N GLY A 248 9.48 1.75 37.73
CA GLY A 248 9.26 0.33 37.54
C GLY A 248 10.43 -0.60 37.91
N ALA A 249 11.56 -0.06 38.38
CA ALA A 249 12.70 -0.89 38.78
C ALA A 249 12.39 -1.75 40.01
N SER A 250 12.82 -3.02 39.96
CA SER A 250 12.78 -3.94 41.11
C SER A 250 14.03 -3.73 41.96
N ILE A 251 13.83 -3.42 43.24
CA ILE A 251 14.90 -3.00 44.16
C ILE A 251 14.89 -3.80 45.47
N ALA A 252 14.36 -5.01 45.45
CA ALA A 252 14.25 -5.83 46.66
C ALA A 252 15.65 -6.23 47.15
N GLY A 253 15.95 -5.96 48.43
CA GLY A 253 17.24 -6.35 49.03
C GLY A 253 18.46 -5.56 48.52
N VAL A 254 18.27 -4.46 47.81
CA VAL A 254 19.37 -3.57 47.41
C VAL A 254 20.08 -3.00 48.65
N ARG A 255 21.41 -2.96 48.61
CA ARG A 255 22.23 -2.27 49.62
C ARG A 255 22.46 -0.82 49.20
N TRP A 256 21.96 0.12 50.00
CA TRP A 256 21.97 1.56 49.68
C TRP A 256 22.94 2.38 50.52
N ALA A 257 23.69 1.79 51.45
CA ALA A 257 24.47 2.54 52.44
C ALA A 257 25.37 3.59 51.77
N GLY A 258 25.21 4.87 52.12
CA GLY A 258 25.95 5.99 51.52
C GLY A 258 25.60 6.37 50.08
N ALA A 259 24.60 5.77 49.45
CA ALA A 259 24.17 6.12 48.10
C ALA A 259 23.46 7.49 48.05
N THR A 260 23.56 8.19 46.93
CA THR A 260 22.76 9.39 46.63
C THR A 260 21.57 8.99 45.76
N CYS A 261 20.35 9.27 46.21
CA CYS A 261 19.11 8.93 45.51
C CYS A 261 18.83 9.85 44.30
N PRO A 262 17.87 9.48 43.42
CA PRO A 262 17.55 10.27 42.22
C PRO A 262 17.22 11.74 42.43
N ASP A 263 16.66 12.11 43.57
CA ASP A 263 16.35 13.49 43.95
C ASP A 263 17.50 14.22 44.65
N GLY A 264 18.66 13.57 44.82
CA GLY A 264 19.85 14.11 45.46
C GLY A 264 19.92 13.87 46.98
N VAL A 265 18.90 13.27 47.59
CA VAL A 265 18.91 12.94 49.02
C VAL A 265 19.80 11.71 49.26
N SER A 266 20.56 11.67 50.37
CA SER A 266 21.31 10.45 50.70
C SER A 266 20.37 9.35 51.19
N ALA A 267 20.64 8.11 50.78
CA ALA A 267 19.85 6.95 51.20
C ALA A 267 19.82 6.80 52.73
N ASP A 268 20.92 7.14 53.41
CA ASP A 268 21.01 7.10 54.88
C ASP A 268 20.06 8.11 55.54
N ALA A 269 19.86 9.29 54.93
CA ALA A 269 18.86 10.27 55.38
C ALA A 269 17.42 9.88 55.00
N ALA A 270 17.27 9.02 53.98
CA ALA A 270 15.99 8.52 53.46
C ALA A 270 15.52 7.20 54.11
N GLY A 271 16.01 6.86 55.32
CA GLY A 271 15.64 5.62 56.01
C GLY A 271 16.35 4.38 55.47
N GLY A 272 17.51 4.54 54.85
CA GLY A 272 18.35 3.45 54.32
C GLY A 272 17.92 2.94 52.95
N THR A 273 17.11 3.69 52.20
CA THR A 273 16.59 3.27 50.89
C THR A 273 16.23 4.45 49.99
N CYS A 274 16.39 4.27 48.68
CA CYS A 274 15.91 5.25 47.69
C CYS A 274 14.51 4.94 47.14
N ALA A 275 13.78 4.00 47.73
CA ALA A 275 12.48 3.54 47.23
C ALA A 275 11.42 4.65 47.10
N GLY A 276 11.42 5.62 48.02
CA GLY A 276 10.49 6.76 48.05
C GLY A 276 11.00 8.02 47.34
N HIS A 277 12.23 8.00 46.82
CA HIS A 277 12.93 9.14 46.23
C HIS A 277 13.04 8.99 44.70
N ARG A 278 12.04 8.36 44.09
CA ARG A 278 11.96 8.19 42.63
C ARG A 278 11.38 9.45 41.99
N ARG A 279 11.83 9.80 40.78
CA ARG A 279 11.17 10.85 40.00
C ARG A 279 9.73 10.42 39.68
N PRO A 280 8.74 11.32 39.75
CA PRO A 280 7.45 11.11 39.10
C PRO A 280 7.69 11.07 37.59
N GLY A 281 7.15 10.04 36.93
CA GLY A 281 7.19 9.89 35.47
C GLY A 281 6.26 10.85 34.74
#